data_AF-A0A920NLE4-F1
#
_entry.id   AF-A0A920NLE4-F1
#
_cell.length_a   1.000
_cell.length_b   1.000
_cell.length_c   1.000
_cell.angle_alpha   90.00
_cell.angle_beta   90.00
_cell.angle_gamma   90.00
#
_symmetry.space_group_name_H-M   'P 1'
#
loop_
_entity.id
_entity.type
_entity.pdbx_description
1 polymer ?
#
loop_
_entity_poly.entity_id
_entity_poly.type
_entity_poly.pdbx_seq_one_letter_code
_entity_poly.pdbx_strand_id
1 'polypeptide(L)'
;MLYGLSIIFGLTGTTNYFEIRDAVKALDGSADLALTIASVFVLAGFGYKISAVPFHFWTPDVYEGSPTPITAYLSVAPKAAGFALMIRFFNQVFVDGASLSGMGWSSTVSSPGHNCWASFR
;
A
#
# COMPACT_ATOMS: atom_id res chain seq x y z
N MET A 1 11.41 -0.38 -0.41
CA MET A 1 10.75 0.71 -1.17
C MET A 1 11.21 0.78 -2.62
N LEU A 2 12.48 1.13 -2.90
CA LEU A 2 12.96 1.35 -4.28
C LEU A 2 12.77 0.14 -5.19
N TYR A 3 13.03 -1.07 -4.68
CA TYR A 3 12.82 -2.28 -5.45
C TYR A 3 11.33 -2.49 -5.84
N GLY A 4 10.40 -2.20 -4.93
CA GLY A 4 8.96 -2.25 -5.24
C GLY A 4 8.54 -1.21 -6.29
N LEU A 5 9.08 0.02 -6.21
CA LEU A 5 8.85 1.05 -7.23
C LEU A 5 9.47 0.68 -8.58
N SER A 6 10.62 0.02 -8.59
CA SER A 6 11.25 -0.51 -9.81
C SER A 6 10.39 -1.57 -10.49
N ILE A 7 9.73 -2.46 -9.74
CA ILE A 7 8.81 -3.46 -10.32
C ILE A 7 7.58 -2.75 -10.92
N ILE A 8 6.99 -1.78 -10.21
CA ILE A 8 5.86 -0.99 -10.73
C ILE A 8 6.27 -0.26 -12.01
N PHE A 9 7.45 0.36 -12.02
CA PHE A 9 7.99 1.02 -13.21
C PHE A 9 8.26 0.03 -14.34
N GLY A 10 8.75 -1.19 -14.06
CA GLY A 10 8.94 -2.23 -15.06
C GLY A 10 7.64 -2.73 -15.70
N LEU A 11 6.52 -2.68 -14.97
CA LEU A 11 5.20 -3.07 -15.47
C LEU A 11 4.47 -1.93 -16.20
N THR A 12 4.64 -0.70 -15.74
CA THR A 12 3.86 0.47 -16.22
C THR A 12 4.64 1.38 -17.18
N GLY A 13 5.97 1.42 -17.07
CA GLY A 13 6.85 2.29 -17.85
C GLY A 13 6.83 3.77 -17.44
N THR A 14 6.08 4.13 -16.38
CA THR A 14 5.89 5.53 -15.98
C THR A 14 6.11 5.72 -14.48
N THR A 15 6.41 6.96 -14.08
CA THR A 15 6.53 7.37 -12.66
C THR A 15 5.37 8.26 -12.22
N ASN A 16 4.43 8.55 -13.13
CA ASN A 16 3.29 9.41 -12.87
C ASN A 16 2.16 8.60 -12.22
N TYR A 17 1.67 9.02 -11.05
CA TYR A 17 0.64 8.30 -10.30
C TYR A 17 -0.64 8.02 -11.09
N PHE A 18 -1.09 8.97 -11.91
CA PHE A 18 -2.32 8.81 -12.69
C PHE A 18 -2.15 7.76 -13.81
N GLU A 19 -1.01 7.79 -14.49
CA GLU A 19 -0.70 6.84 -15.57
C GLU A 19 -0.42 5.44 -15.01
N ILE A 20 0.23 5.34 -13.84
CA ILE A 20 0.43 4.06 -13.13
C ILE A 20 -0.94 3.42 -12.83
N ARG A 21 -1.90 4.18 -12.30
CA ARG A 21 -3.24 3.68 -11.99
C ARG A 21 -3.92 3.11 -13.22
N ASP A 22 -3.87 3.83 -14.34
CA ASP A 22 -4.55 3.41 -15.56
C ASP A 22 -3.84 2.21 -16.22
N ALA A 23 -2.50 2.16 -16.17
CA ALA A 23 -1.70 1.02 -16.62
C ALA A 23 -1.94 -0.25 -15.78
N VAL A 24 -2.06 -0.11 -14.45
CA VAL A 24 -2.39 -1.22 -13.53
C VAL A 24 -3.75 -1.83 -13.82
N LYS A 25 -4.74 -1.04 -14.24
CA LYS A 25 -6.06 -1.56 -14.65
C LYS A 25 -6.04 -2.30 -15.98
N ALA A 26 -5.12 -1.93 -16.87
CA ALA A 26 -4.98 -2.55 -18.19
C ALA A 26 -4.18 -3.86 -18.13
N LEU A 27 -3.51 -4.13 -17.01
CA LEU A 27 -2.73 -5.36 -16.79
C LEU A 27 -3.66 -6.55 -16.54
N ASP A 28 -3.31 -7.69 -17.13
CA ASP A 28 -4.01 -8.97 -16.97
C ASP A 28 -3.60 -9.68 -15.66
N GLY A 29 -4.36 -10.70 -15.25
CA GLY A 29 -4.17 -11.42 -13.97
C GLY A 29 -2.80 -12.10 -13.82
N SER A 30 -2.02 -12.25 -14.89
CA SER A 30 -0.63 -12.74 -14.85
C SER A 30 0.33 -11.78 -14.12
N ALA A 31 0.00 -10.49 -14.01
CA ALA A 31 0.80 -9.49 -13.33
C ALA A 31 0.47 -9.33 -11.82
N ASP A 32 -0.59 -10.00 -11.34
CA ASP A 32 -1.11 -9.84 -9.97
C ASP A 32 -0.08 -10.22 -8.90
N LEU A 33 0.70 -11.28 -9.14
CA LEU A 33 1.78 -11.69 -8.24
C LEU A 33 2.88 -10.61 -8.16
N ALA A 34 3.28 -10.05 -9.31
CA ALA A 34 4.31 -9.01 -9.36
C ALA A 34 3.85 -7.72 -8.68
N LEU A 35 2.58 -7.32 -8.87
CA LEU A 35 1.96 -6.18 -8.19
C LEU A 35 1.87 -6.41 -6.67
N THR A 36 1.49 -7.61 -6.25
CA THR A 36 1.44 -7.98 -4.83
C THR A 36 2.84 -7.85 -4.20
N ILE A 37 3.87 -8.44 -4.80
CA ILE A 37 5.26 -8.35 -4.33
C ILE A 37 5.73 -6.89 -4.29
N ALA A 38 5.43 -6.11 -5.33
CA ALA A 38 5.79 -4.69 -5.39
C ALA A 38 5.14 -3.89 -4.26
N SER A 39 3.84 -4.13 -4.01
CA SER A 39 3.10 -3.48 -2.93
C SER A 39 3.68 -3.80 -1.56
N VAL A 40 4.08 -5.06 -1.31
CA VAL A 40 4.75 -5.49 -0.07
C VAL A 40 6.09 -4.78 0.11
N PHE A 41 6.90 -4.65 -0.93
CA PHE A 41 8.19 -3.94 -0.83
C PHE A 41 8.04 -2.42 -0.65
N VAL A 42 6.96 -1.84 -1.16
CA VAL A 42 6.62 -0.43 -0.91
C VAL A 42 6.13 -0.26 0.53
N LEU A 43 5.23 -1.12 1.00
CA LEU A 43 4.73 -1.15 2.38
C LEU A 43 5.84 -1.36 3.40
N ALA A 44 6.78 -2.28 3.16
CA ALA A 44 7.95 -2.46 4.01
C ALA A 44 8.80 -1.18 4.11
N GLY A 45 8.89 -0.41 3.01
CA GLY A 45 9.55 0.89 2.99
C GLY A 45 8.87 1.95 3.84
N PHE A 46 7.54 2.05 3.75
CA PHE A 46 6.76 2.94 4.61
C PHE A 46 6.78 2.48 6.07
N GLY A 47 6.69 1.17 6.32
CA GLY A 47 6.78 0.54 7.65
C GLY A 47 8.08 0.88 8.37
N TYR A 48 9.21 0.91 7.64
CA TYR A 48 10.49 1.38 8.18
C TYR A 48 10.45 2.86 8.62
N LYS A 49 9.82 3.74 7.82
CA LYS A 49 9.69 5.18 8.14
C LYS A 49 8.83 5.48 9.36
N ILE A 50 7.78 4.70 9.59
CA ILE A 50 6.88 4.86 10.75
C ILE A 50 7.27 4.00 11.96
N SER A 51 8.37 3.24 11.88
CA SER A 51 8.80 2.28 12.91
C SER A 51 7.71 1.25 13.26
N ALA A 52 6.95 0.78 12.26
CA ALA A 52 5.94 -0.27 12.46
C ALA A 52 6.61 -1.63 12.72
N VAL A 53 5.94 -2.52 13.44
CA VAL A 53 6.39 -3.92 13.62
C VAL A 53 6.32 -4.63 12.25
N PRO A 54 7.36 -5.39 11.81
CA PRO A 54 8.62 -5.76 12.45
C PRO A 54 9.83 -4.83 12.17
N PHE A 55 9.63 -3.67 11.53
CA PHE A 55 10.67 -2.74 11.06
C PHE A 55 11.14 -1.67 12.09
N HIS A 56 10.92 -1.89 13.39
CA HIS A 56 11.20 -0.92 14.46
C HIS A 56 12.61 -1.05 15.08
N PHE A 57 13.40 -2.04 14.67
CA PHE A 57 14.69 -2.40 15.29
C PHE A 57 15.71 -1.25 15.36
N TRP A 58 15.64 -0.29 14.43
CA TRP A 58 16.53 0.88 14.41
C TRP A 58 16.13 1.97 15.40
N THR A 59 14.86 2.02 15.80
CA THR A 59 14.29 3.10 16.62
C THR A 59 14.87 3.17 18.04
N PRO A 60 15.06 2.07 18.78
CA PRO A 60 15.62 2.15 20.14
C PRO A 60 17.07 2.64 20.15
N ASP A 61 17.94 2.12 19.27
CA ASP A 61 19.36 2.51 19.19
C ASP A 61 19.54 4.00 18.86
N VAL A 62 18.75 4.52 17.91
CA VAL A 62 18.81 5.95 17.54
C VAL A 62 18.30 6.87 18.64
N TYR A 63 17.32 6.42 19.45
CA TYR A 63 16.75 7.26 20.50
C TYR A 63 17.66 7.35 21.73
N GLU A 64 18.41 6.30 22.03
CA GLU A 64 19.40 6.31 23.11
C GLU A 64 20.68 7.06 22.70
N GLY A 65 21.10 6.93 21.43
CA GLY A 65 22.36 7.50 20.94
C GLY A 65 22.30 8.98 20.54
N SER A 66 21.13 9.63 20.51
CA SER A 66 20.99 11.00 20.02
C SER A 66 20.64 12.04 21.12
N PRO A 67 21.11 13.30 20.99
CA PRO A 67 20.74 14.37 21.91
C PRO A 67 19.22 14.60 21.98
N THR A 68 18.73 15.00 23.16
CA THR A 68 17.30 15.24 23.45
C THR A 68 16.51 16.10 22.44
N PRO A 69 17.05 17.17 21.82
CA PRO A 69 16.29 17.90 20.80
C PRO A 69 16.11 17.09 19.51
N ILE A 70 17.06 16.22 19.18
CA ILE A 70 17.05 15.43 17.94
C ILE A 70 16.08 14.25 18.09
N THR A 71 16.06 13.59 19.24
CA THR A 71 15.06 12.54 19.55
C THR A 71 13.64 13.09 19.51
N ALA A 72 13.42 14.27 20.08
CA ALA A 72 12.13 14.96 20.04
C ALA A 72 11.69 15.21 18.58
N TYR A 73 12.56 15.75 17.72
CA TYR A 73 12.25 15.96 16.31
C TYR A 73 11.97 14.65 15.56
N LEU A 74 12.82 13.63 15.74
CA LEU A 74 12.70 12.32 15.09
C LEU A 74 11.46 11.53 15.53
N SER A 75 10.91 11.82 16.71
CA SER A 75 9.69 11.17 17.21
C SER A 75 8.41 11.64 16.52
N VAL A 76 8.39 12.88 16.00
CA VAL A 76 7.17 13.49 15.46
C VAL A 76 7.28 13.76 13.96
N ALA A 77 8.26 14.57 13.53
CA ALA A 77 8.31 15.12 12.19
C ALA A 77 8.40 14.05 11.07
N PRO A 78 9.34 13.08 11.11
CA PRO A 78 9.44 12.09 10.05
C PRO A 78 8.30 11.07 10.07
N LYS A 79 7.71 10.78 11.24
CA LYS A 79 6.55 9.88 11.34
C LYS A 79 5.30 10.52 10.76
N ALA A 80 5.04 11.79 11.08
CA ALA A 80 3.94 12.56 10.47
C ALA A 80 4.09 12.66 8.95
N ALA A 81 5.29 12.98 8.45
CA ALA A 81 5.58 12.99 7.02
C ALA A 81 5.40 11.61 6.38
N GLY A 82 5.83 10.54 7.07
CA GLY A 82 5.64 9.15 6.64
C GLY A 82 4.17 8.79 6.45
N PHE A 83 3.31 9.14 7.42
CA PHE A 83 1.86 8.93 7.31
C PHE A 83 1.23 9.74 6.18
N ALA A 84 1.59 11.03 6.04
CA ALA A 84 1.06 11.87 4.97
C ALA A 84 1.42 11.33 3.57
N LEU A 85 2.66 10.90 3.36
CA LEU A 85 3.09 10.30 2.09
C LEU A 85 2.43 8.95 1.84
N MET A 86 2.26 8.12 2.87
CA MET A 86 1.59 6.84 2.74
C MET A 86 0.14 7.05 2.27
N ILE A 87 -0.63 7.92 2.94
CA ILE A 87 -2.02 8.23 2.55
C ILE A 87 -2.08 8.75 1.12
N ARG A 88 -1.18 9.67 0.75
CA ARG A 88 -1.12 10.22 -0.62
C ARG A 88 -0.83 9.13 -1.65
N PHE A 89 0.15 8.27 -1.42
CA PHE A 89 0.53 7.23 -2.36
C PHE A 89 -0.62 6.23 -2.58
N PHE A 90 -1.23 5.73 -1.50
CA PHE A 90 -2.31 4.75 -1.62
C PHE A 90 -3.56 5.35 -2.27
N ASN A 91 -3.92 6.59 -1.94
CA ASN A 91 -5.08 7.25 -2.53
C ASN A 91 -4.90 7.52 -4.03
N GLN A 92 -3.69 7.82 -4.50
CA GLN A 92 -3.47 8.14 -5.91
C GLN A 92 -3.29 6.88 -6.77
N VAL A 93 -2.70 5.82 -6.21
CA VAL A 93 -2.34 4.61 -6.97
C VAL A 93 -3.41 3.52 -6.91
N PHE A 94 -4.08 3.33 -5.76
CA PHE A 94 -4.98 2.18 -5.54
C PHE A 94 -6.46 2.56 -5.31
N VAL A 95 -6.75 3.81 -4.95
CA VAL A 95 -8.13 4.27 -4.71
C VAL A 95 -8.68 4.92 -5.97
N ASP A 96 -9.48 4.16 -6.70
CA ASP A 96 -10.60 4.76 -7.42
C ASP A 96 -11.69 5.09 -6.41
N GLY A 97 -12.41 6.19 -6.56
CA GLY A 97 -13.65 6.43 -5.80
C GLY A 97 -14.68 5.29 -5.91
N ALA A 98 -14.45 4.29 -6.77
CA ALA A 98 -15.26 3.09 -6.96
C ALA A 98 -14.76 1.84 -6.17
N SER A 99 -13.54 1.81 -5.63
CA SER A 99 -13.01 0.64 -4.91
C SER A 99 -13.31 0.64 -3.41
N LEU A 100 -13.74 1.77 -2.83
CA LEU A 100 -14.39 1.79 -1.51
C LEU A 100 -15.80 1.14 -1.54
N SER A 101 -16.43 1.05 -2.71
CA SER A 101 -17.64 0.22 -2.92
C SER A 101 -17.31 -1.24 -3.28
N GLY A 102 -16.06 -1.56 -3.60
CA GLY A 102 -15.59 -2.89 -4.03
C GLY A 102 -14.81 -3.67 -2.97
N MET A 103 -14.26 -3.00 -1.95
CA MET A 103 -13.80 -3.64 -0.70
C MET A 103 -15.01 -4.00 0.19
N GLY A 104 -16.04 -4.54 -0.46
CA GLY A 104 -17.04 -5.33 0.20
C GLY A 104 -16.37 -6.61 0.65
N TRP A 105 -16.32 -6.75 1.97
CA TRP A 105 -16.48 -8.03 2.68
C TRP A 105 -17.53 -8.98 2.04
N SER A 106 -18.35 -8.49 1.10
CA SER A 106 -19.39 -9.18 0.33
C SER A 106 -18.93 -10.01 -0.88
N SER A 107 -17.67 -9.96 -1.36
CA SER A 107 -17.27 -10.78 -2.52
C SER A 107 -17.02 -12.26 -2.19
N THR A 108 -17.00 -12.65 -0.91
CA THR A 108 -17.13 -14.05 -0.47
C THR A 108 -18.59 -14.53 -0.37
N VAL A 109 -19.58 -13.64 -0.48
CA VAL A 109 -21.02 -13.99 -0.44
C VAL A 109 -21.64 -14.11 -1.83
N SER A 110 -21.04 -13.54 -2.87
CA SER A 110 -21.55 -13.62 -4.24
C SER A 110 -20.91 -14.72 -5.10
N SER A 111 -20.45 -15.82 -4.49
CA SER A 111 -20.14 -17.03 -5.25
C SER A 111 -21.42 -17.45 -6.02
N PRO A 112 -21.37 -17.71 -7.35
CA PRO A 112 -22.53 -18.03 -8.18
C PRO A 112 -23.30 -19.33 -7.83
N GLY A 113 -23.14 -19.88 -6.63
CA GLY A 113 -23.72 -21.17 -6.20
C GLY A 113 -24.95 -21.10 -5.30
N HIS A 114 -25.41 -19.92 -4.87
CA HIS A 114 -26.47 -19.83 -3.83
C HIS A 114 -27.87 -19.44 -4.32
N ASN A 115 -28.08 -19.20 -5.62
CA ASN A 115 -29.37 -18.74 -6.14
C ASN A 115 -30.37 -19.86 -6.51
N CYS A 116 -30.22 -21.06 -5.94
CA CYS A 116 -31.16 -22.18 -6.15
C CYS A 116 -32.50 -22.00 -5.40
N TRP A 117 -32.57 -21.05 -4.46
CA TRP A 117 -33.73 -20.88 -3.57
C TRP A 117 -34.80 -19.89 -4.06
N ALA A 118 -34.60 -19.22 -5.21
CA ALA A 118 -35.54 -18.22 -5.72
C ALA A 118 -36.63 -18.77 -6.67
N SER A 119 -36.69 -20.09 -6.92
CA SER A 119 -37.68 -20.71 -7.84
C SER A 119 -38.92 -21.30 -7.12
N PHE A 120 -39.18 -20.92 -5.86
CA PHE A 120 -40.32 -21.43 -5.09
C PHE A 120 -41.12 -20.30 -4.41
N ARG A 121 -41.42 -19.23 -5.15
CA ARG A 121 -42.58 -18.39 -4.85
C ARG A 121 -43.09 -17.68 -6.09
#